data_AF-A0A1C5QZP5-F1
#
_entry.id   AF-A0A1C5QZP5-F1
#
_cell.length_a   1.000
_cell.length_b   1.000
_cell.length_c   1.000
_cell.angle_alpha   90.00
_cell.angle_beta   90.00
_cell.angle_gamma   90.00
#
_symmetry.space_group_name_H-M   'P 1'
#
loop_
_entity.id
_entity.type
_entity.pdbx_description
1 polymer ?
#
loop_
_entity_poly.entity_id
_entity_poly.type
_entity_poly.pdbx_seq_one_letter_code
_entity_poly.pdbx_strand_id
1 'polypeptide(L)'
;MRSVKINVPKPSSEQVEFYLRAWDELENYHLQEDALDKLFFQLCPENLEMSDILLKVAALNDFYSTNIFSVYPVAKHILSLDIPEH
;
A
#
# COMPACT_ATOMS: atom_id res chain seq x y z
N MET A 1 -2.94 35.25 14.22
CA MET A 1 -3.05 34.08 13.32
C MET A 1 -4.46 34.04 12.75
N ARG A 2 -4.63 34.05 11.41
CA ARG A 2 -5.96 33.89 10.79
C ARG A 2 -6.33 32.40 10.81
N SER A 3 -7.45 32.06 11.43
CA SER A 3 -8.04 30.72 11.33
C SER A 3 -8.60 30.56 9.90
N VAL A 4 -7.99 29.69 9.10
CA VAL A 4 -8.58 29.27 7.82
C VAL A 4 -9.72 28.32 8.17
N LYS A 5 -10.96 28.75 7.93
CA LYS A 5 -12.11 27.84 7.99
C LYS A 5 -12.02 26.88 6.82
N ILE A 6 -11.53 25.67 7.08
CA ILE A 6 -11.58 24.56 6.11
C ILE A 6 -13.04 24.13 6.01
N ASN A 7 -13.65 24.37 4.85
CA ASN A 7 -15.02 23.92 4.60
C ASN A 7 -14.97 22.45 4.17
N VAL A 8 -15.07 21.55 5.15
CA VAL A 8 -15.09 20.11 4.88
C VAL A 8 -16.50 19.71 4.45
N PRO A 9 -16.69 19.10 3.27
CA PRO A 9 -18.01 18.67 2.80
C PRO A 9 -18.60 17.62 3.76
N LYS A 10 -19.92 17.61 3.86
CA LYS A 10 -20.64 16.61 4.65
C LYS A 10 -20.42 15.23 4.01
N PRO A 11 -20.15 14.16 4.79
CA PRO A 11 -20.05 12.81 4.25
C PRO A 11 -21.32 12.42 3.49
N SER A 12 -21.17 12.02 2.23
CA SER A 12 -22.24 11.53 1.35
C SER A 12 -21.68 10.55 0.32
N SER A 13 -22.55 9.72 -0.27
CA SER A 13 -22.16 8.83 -1.37
C SER A 13 -21.58 9.60 -2.56
N GLU A 14 -22.06 10.83 -2.81
CA GLU A 14 -21.55 11.69 -3.89
C GLU A 14 -20.09 12.09 -3.65
N GLN A 15 -19.71 12.34 -2.40
CA GLN A 15 -18.31 12.60 -2.04
C GLN A 15 -17.45 11.34 -2.24
N VAL A 16 -17.98 10.15 -1.91
CA VAL A 16 -17.28 8.88 -2.18
C VAL A 16 -17.04 8.70 -3.68
N GLU A 17 -18.09 8.82 -4.49
CA GLU A 17 -17.97 8.72 -5.95
C GLU A 17 -17.02 9.76 -6.55
N PHE A 18 -17.02 10.98 -6.01
CA PHE A 18 -16.10 12.02 -6.43
C PHE A 18 -14.63 11.61 -6.20
N TYR A 19 -14.29 11.12 -5.01
CA TYR A 19 -12.92 10.69 -4.73
C TYR A 19 -12.54 9.40 -5.46
N LEU A 20 -13.49 8.48 -5.70
CA LEU A 20 -13.25 7.30 -6.53
C LEU A 20 -12.89 7.70 -7.97
N ARG A 21 -13.65 8.64 -8.58
CA ARG A 21 -13.30 9.15 -9.91
C ARG A 21 -11.95 9.86 -9.94
N ALA A 22 -11.66 10.65 -8.91
CA ALA A 22 -10.36 11.32 -8.79
C ALA A 22 -9.21 10.32 -8.60
N TRP A 23 -9.47 9.21 -7.90
CA TRP A 23 -8.54 8.10 -7.75
C TRP A 23 -8.30 7.40 -9.09
N ASP A 24 -9.36 7.16 -9.86
CA ASP A 24 -9.30 6.52 -11.18
C ASP A 24 -8.46 7.30 -12.21
N GLU A 25 -8.28 8.61 -12.00
CA GLU A 25 -7.45 9.48 -12.84
C GLU A 25 -5.95 9.41 -12.50
N LEU A 26 -5.58 8.73 -11.41
CA LEU A 26 -4.20 8.59 -10.94
C LEU A 26 -3.51 7.38 -11.58
N GLU A 27 -3.21 7.47 -12.89
CA GLU A 27 -2.62 6.38 -13.68
C GLU A 27 -1.39 5.73 -13.04
N ASN A 28 -0.52 6.52 -12.41
CA ASN A 28 0.68 6.01 -11.74
C ASN A 28 0.35 5.11 -10.54
N TYR A 29 -0.72 5.40 -9.80
CA TYR A 29 -1.15 4.58 -8.68
C TYR A 29 -1.76 3.26 -9.17
N HIS A 30 -2.55 3.28 -10.24
CA HIS A 30 -3.07 2.04 -10.84
C HIS A 30 -1.96 1.08 -11.26
N LEU A 31 -0.94 1.57 -11.97
CA LEU A 31 0.17 0.72 -12.41
C LEU A 31 1.01 0.19 -11.23
N GLN A 32 1.11 0.95 -10.14
CA GLN A 32 1.77 0.50 -8.91
C GLN A 32 0.96 -0.60 -8.21
N GLU A 33 -0.36 -0.45 -8.10
CA GLU A 33 -1.26 -1.47 -7.56
C GLU A 33 -1.21 -2.75 -8.40
N ASP A 34 -1.30 -2.66 -9.73
CA ASP A 34 -1.20 -3.82 -10.63
C ASP A 34 0.15 -4.57 -10.46
N ALA A 35 1.23 -3.82 -10.23
CA ALA A 35 2.55 -4.39 -9.96
C ALA A 35 2.61 -5.08 -8.59
N LEU A 36 1.96 -4.52 -7.56
CA LEU A 36 1.80 -5.17 -6.25
C LEU A 36 0.96 -6.43 -6.36
N ASP A 37 -0.18 -6.40 -7.06
CA ASP A 37 -1.02 -7.57 -7.28
C ASP A 37 -0.23 -8.70 -7.93
N LYS A 38 0.58 -8.39 -8.94
CA LYS A 38 1.47 -9.37 -9.56
C LYS A 38 2.51 -9.91 -8.58
N LEU A 39 3.13 -9.03 -7.78
CA LEU A 39 4.13 -9.43 -6.80
C LEU A 39 3.53 -10.34 -5.73
N PHE A 40 2.41 -9.95 -5.13
CA PHE A 40 1.79 -10.65 -4.01
C PHE A 40 1.05 -11.90 -4.46
N PHE A 41 0.30 -11.89 -5.56
CA PHE A 41 -0.58 -13.02 -5.89
C PHE A 41 0.00 -13.99 -6.92
N GLN A 42 1.08 -13.62 -7.62
CA GLN A 42 1.66 -14.47 -8.67
C GLN A 42 3.12 -14.85 -8.41
N LEU A 43 3.94 -13.90 -7.96
CA LEU A 43 5.39 -14.12 -7.81
C LEU A 43 5.79 -14.60 -6.41
N CYS A 44 5.22 -13.98 -5.38
CA CYS A 44 5.56 -14.19 -3.97
C CYS A 44 4.31 -14.42 -3.10
N PRO A 45 3.48 -15.44 -3.39
CA PRO A 45 2.19 -15.68 -2.72
C PRO A 45 2.28 -16.08 -1.24
N GLU A 46 3.46 -16.48 -0.78
CA GLU A 46 3.63 -16.99 0.58
C GLU A 46 4.66 -16.15 1.35
N ASN A 47 4.65 -16.29 2.66
CA ASN A 47 5.59 -15.65 3.59
C ASN A 47 6.60 -16.65 4.15
N LEU A 48 7.05 -17.61 3.34
CA LEU A 48 8.00 -18.65 3.77
C LEU A 48 9.46 -18.31 3.47
N GLU A 49 9.72 -17.51 2.44
CA GLU A 49 11.07 -17.18 1.99
C GLU A 49 11.42 -15.72 2.31
N MET A 50 12.58 -15.50 2.94
CA MET A 50 13.03 -14.15 3.33
C MET A 50 13.19 -13.22 2.13
N SER A 51 13.65 -13.73 0.97
CA SER A 51 13.78 -12.95 -0.26
C SER A 51 12.45 -12.37 -0.71
N ASP A 52 11.40 -13.18 -0.63
CA ASP A 52 10.08 -12.87 -1.14
C ASP A 52 9.41 -11.82 -0.24
N ILE A 53 9.56 -11.99 1.07
CA ILE A 53 9.10 -11.00 2.05
C ILE A 53 9.87 -9.68 1.89
N LEU A 54 11.19 -9.72 1.65
CA LEU A 54 11.97 -8.50 1.41
C LEU A 54 11.50 -7.75 0.16
N LEU A 55 11.19 -8.47 -0.93
CA LEU A 55 10.63 -7.87 -2.14
C LEU A 55 9.28 -7.20 -1.86
N LYS A 56 8.38 -7.90 -1.16
CA LYS A 56 7.07 -7.39 -0.75
C LYS A 56 7.19 -6.13 0.10
N VAL A 57 7.99 -6.17 1.16
CA VAL A 57 8.18 -5.03 2.07
C VAL A 57 8.87 -3.85 1.37
N ALA A 58 9.85 -4.10 0.51
CA ALA A 58 10.52 -3.03 -0.24
C ALA A 58 9.57 -2.33 -1.22
N ALA A 59 8.78 -3.09 -1.98
CA ALA A 59 7.80 -2.54 -2.92
C ALA A 59 6.73 -1.70 -2.19
N LEU A 60 6.14 -2.22 -1.11
CA LEU A 60 5.17 -1.48 -0.31
C LEU A 60 5.75 -0.20 0.30
N ASN A 61 6.98 -0.28 0.81
CA ASN A 61 7.65 0.87 1.42
C ASN A 61 7.87 2.00 0.41
N ASP A 62 8.23 1.67 -0.83
CA ASP A 62 8.44 2.63 -1.90
C ASP A 62 7.11 3.19 -2.43
N PHE A 63 6.18 2.33 -2.83
CA PHE A 63 4.93 2.75 -3.48
C PHE A 63 4.02 3.54 -2.54
N TYR A 64 3.93 3.16 -1.27
CA TYR A 64 3.17 3.92 -0.27
C TYR A 64 4.02 4.93 0.50
N SER A 65 5.31 5.06 0.18
CA SER A 65 6.23 6.01 0.84
C SER A 65 6.12 5.93 2.37
N THR A 66 6.07 4.72 2.93
CA THR A 66 5.81 4.51 4.37
C THR A 66 6.98 4.94 5.26
N ASN A 67 8.14 5.24 4.65
CA ASN A 67 9.36 5.71 5.30
C ASN A 67 9.94 4.70 6.31
N ILE A 68 9.78 3.40 6.03
CA ILE A 68 10.49 2.35 6.76
C ILE A 68 11.98 2.43 6.37
N PHE A 69 12.81 2.90 7.31
CA PHE A 69 14.25 3.10 7.10
C PHE A 69 15.03 1.80 6.85
N SER A 70 14.56 0.67 7.39
CA SER A 70 15.14 -0.63 7.14
C SER A 70 14.05 -1.67 7.00
N VAL A 71 13.97 -2.26 5.81
CA VAL A 71 12.98 -3.30 5.50
C VAL A 71 13.33 -4.66 6.10
N TYR A 72 14.61 -4.88 6.45
CA TYR A 72 15.08 -6.17 6.97
C TYR A 72 14.45 -6.58 8.32
N PRO A 73 14.42 -5.72 9.36
CA PRO A 73 13.76 -6.07 10.62
C PRO A 73 12.27 -6.38 10.44
N VAL A 74 11.60 -5.67 9.53
CA VAL A 74 10.18 -5.89 9.21
C VAL A 74 10.00 -7.24 8.53
N ALA A 75 10.78 -7.53 7.50
CA ALA A 75 10.74 -8.82 6.80
C ALA A 75 11.05 -10.00 7.73
N LYS A 76 12.04 -9.85 8.61
CA LYS A 76 12.37 -10.86 9.62
C LYS A 76 11.24 -11.08 10.61
N HIS A 77 10.55 -10.03 11.01
CA HIS A 77 9.39 -10.16 11.89
C HIS A 77 8.25 -10.90 11.20
N ILE A 78 7.92 -10.56 9.95
CA ILE A 78 6.88 -11.27 9.17
C ILE A 78 7.20 -12.75 9.06
N LEU A 79 8.42 -13.12 8.70
CA LEU A 79 8.85 -14.52 8.62
C LEU A 79 8.69 -15.25 9.96
N SER A 80 8.91 -14.56 11.08
CA SER A 80 8.79 -15.17 12.42
C SER A 80 7.35 -15.40 12.86
N LEU A 81 6.36 -14.76 12.23
CA LEU A 81 4.96 -14.91 12.58
C LEU A 81 4.34 -16.20 12.03
N ASP A 82 4.96 -16.83 11.02
CA ASP A 82 4.47 -18.06 10.37
C ASP A 82 2.98 -17.96 9.96
N ILE A 83 2.59 -16.79 9.47
CA ILE A 83 1.22 -16.52 9.01
C ILE A 83 1.15 -16.79 7.50
N PRO A 84 0.29 -17.73 7.05
CA PRO A 84 0.01 -17.88 5.62
C PRO A 84 -0.75 -16.64 5.10
N GLU A 85 -0.35 -16.12 3.94
CA GLU A 85 -1.18 -15.17 3.19
C GLU A 85 -2.35 -15.93 2.55
N HIS A 86 -3.56 -15.35 2.57
CA HIS A 86 -4.81 -15.97 2.11
C HIS A 86 -5.34 -15.29 0.85
#